data_AF-A0A168HLY2-F1
#
_entry.id   AF-A0A168HLY2-F1
#
_cell.length_a   1.000
_cell.length_b   1.000
_cell.length_c   1.000
_cell.angle_alpha   90.00
_cell.angle_beta   90.00
_cell.angle_gamma   90.00
#
_symmetry.space_group_name_H-M   'P 1'
#
loop_
_entity.id
_entity.type
_entity.pdbx_description
1 polymer ?
#
loop_
_entity_poly.entity_id
_entity_poly.type
_entity_poly.pdbx_seq_one_letter_code
_entity_poly.pdbx_strand_id
1 'polypeptide(L)'
;MHETLRSLSGQQHKLSVMIKTHYGDRFLAKIALGIGALFLADDFTISSSASLLRTFMWTKSLNERQQLKLHGSGFLGGTEDSLKQILNWPGGHVIALIADNNNLNLYCSFYGVQNAIVRISSEPELWKERIGEGVVFLIAPGIQKFVGPIELSKYIAHKFEDDLKDEQLSQLEEDMENKPEAPPYNI
;
A
#
# COMPACT_ATOMS: atom_id res chain seq x y z
N MET A 1 23.35 34.54 -3.11
CA MET A 1 22.78 33.18 -2.94
C MET A 1 23.88 32.11 -2.87
N HIS A 2 24.87 32.12 -3.78
CA HIS A 2 25.98 31.15 -3.79
C HIS A 2 26.94 31.28 -2.59
N GLU A 3 27.21 32.51 -2.11
CA GLU A 3 28.06 32.75 -0.93
C GLU A 3 27.38 32.32 0.38
N THR A 4 26.07 32.54 0.48
CA THR A 4 25.24 32.18 1.63
C THR A 4 25.17 30.65 1.82
N LEU A 5 25.11 29.88 0.72
CA LEU A 5 25.16 28.42 0.79
C LEU A 5 26.55 27.91 1.18
N ARG A 6 27.61 28.58 0.70
CA ARG A 6 29.00 28.24 1.02
C ARG A 6 29.31 28.45 2.51
N SER A 7 28.74 29.47 3.13
CA SER A 7 28.87 29.72 4.59
C SER A 7 28.08 28.74 5.46
N LEU A 8 27.08 28.03 4.90
CA LEU A 8 26.28 27.04 5.62
C LEU A 8 26.84 25.62 5.52
N SER A 9 27.81 25.38 4.63
CA SER A 9 28.42 24.08 4.38
C SER A 9 29.24 23.59 5.58
N GLY A 10 29.03 22.35 6.02
CA GLY A 10 29.78 21.73 7.11
C GLY A 10 29.37 22.14 8.52
N GLN A 11 28.35 22.99 8.67
CA GLN A 11 27.81 23.39 9.97
C GLN A 11 26.55 22.59 10.31
N GLN A 12 26.42 22.18 11.57
CA GLN A 12 25.24 21.49 12.06
C GLN A 12 24.13 22.51 12.33
N HIS A 13 23.09 22.50 11.49
CA HIS A 13 21.96 23.42 11.62
C HIS A 13 20.82 22.74 12.37
N LYS A 14 20.25 23.42 13.37
CA LYS A 14 19.07 22.95 14.09
C LYS A 14 17.83 23.18 13.23
N LEU A 15 17.59 22.28 12.28
CA LEU A 15 16.45 22.35 11.38
C LEU A 15 15.23 21.71 12.07
N SER A 16 14.18 22.51 12.32
CA SER A 16 12.88 21.97 12.71
C SER A 16 12.06 21.74 11.45
N VAL A 17 12.10 20.51 10.91
CA VAL A 17 11.24 20.12 9.81
C VAL A 17 9.92 19.67 10.41
N MET A 18 8.87 20.46 10.22
CA MET A 18 7.51 20.01 10.51
C MET A 18 7.11 19.01 9.42
N ILE A 19 7.40 17.73 9.65
CA ILE A 19 6.87 16.65 8.82
C ILE A 19 5.38 16.55 9.10
N LYS A 20 4.57 17.17 8.24
CA LYS A 20 3.10 17.05 8.33
C LYS A 20 2.74 15.58 8.08
N THR A 21 2.08 14.96 9.04
CA THR A 21 1.58 13.57 9.02
C THR A 21 0.75 13.21 7.77
N HIS A 22 0.24 14.21 7.04
CA HIS A 22 -0.58 14.07 5.82
C HIS A 22 0.19 13.76 4.52
N TYR A 23 1.52 13.63 4.53
CA TYR A 23 2.25 13.18 3.33
C TYR A 23 1.90 11.74 2.94
N GLY A 24 1.55 10.90 3.93
CA GLY A 24 1.13 9.51 3.72
C GLY A 24 -0.08 9.41 2.78
N ASP A 25 -1.09 10.27 2.96
CA ASP A 25 -2.33 10.18 2.19
C ASP A 25 -2.11 10.41 0.68
N ARG A 26 -1.23 11.36 0.33
CA ARG A 26 -0.88 11.60 -1.08
C ARG A 26 -0.05 10.48 -1.67
N PHE A 27 0.85 9.92 -0.88
CA PHE A 27 1.63 8.74 -1.29
C PHE A 27 0.70 7.56 -1.57
N LEU A 28 -0.27 7.31 -0.69
CA LEU A 28 -1.28 6.25 -0.88
C LEU A 28 -2.14 6.50 -2.10
N ALA A 29 -2.60 7.73 -2.33
CA ALA A 29 -3.36 8.07 -3.54
C ALA A 29 -2.54 7.87 -4.82
N LYS A 30 -1.22 8.11 -4.80
CA LYS A 30 -0.31 7.82 -5.92
C LYS A 30 -0.21 6.32 -6.17
N ILE A 31 -0.01 5.52 -5.12
CA ILE A 31 0.05 4.06 -5.26
C ILE A 31 -1.28 3.54 -5.78
N ALA A 32 -2.41 3.97 -5.22
CA ALA A 32 -3.74 3.57 -5.66
C ALA A 32 -3.98 3.89 -7.14
N LEU A 33 -3.58 5.09 -7.59
CA LEU A 33 -3.71 5.46 -9.00
C LEU A 33 -2.81 4.60 -9.90
N GLY A 34 -1.57 4.36 -9.50
CA GLY A 34 -0.62 3.54 -10.25
C GLY A 34 -1.07 2.09 -10.35
N ILE A 35 -1.45 1.48 -9.22
CA ILE A 35 -1.97 0.11 -9.17
C ILE A 35 -3.28 0.01 -9.97
N GLY A 36 -4.20 0.95 -9.82
CA GLY A 36 -5.43 0.96 -10.61
C GLY A 36 -5.16 1.01 -12.11
N ALA A 37 -4.21 1.84 -12.55
CA ALA A 37 -3.82 1.93 -13.97
C ALA A 37 -3.11 0.67 -14.50
N LEU A 38 -2.48 -0.12 -13.63
CA LEU A 38 -1.80 -1.36 -14.01
C LEU A 38 -2.74 -2.56 -14.06
N PHE A 39 -3.71 -2.65 -13.14
CA PHE A 39 -4.52 -3.85 -12.94
C PHE A 39 -5.93 -3.76 -13.51
N LEU A 40 -6.45 -2.54 -13.72
CA LEU A 40 -7.83 -2.34 -14.19
C LEU A 40 -7.87 -2.15 -15.70
N ALA A 41 -9.09 -2.10 -16.23
CA ALA A 41 -9.30 -1.76 -17.64
C ALA A 41 -8.71 -0.38 -17.97
N ASP A 42 -8.35 -0.15 -19.24
CA ASP A 42 -7.82 1.13 -19.72
C ASP A 42 -8.76 2.30 -19.37
N ASP A 43 -10.07 2.03 -19.34
CA ASP A 43 -11.14 2.94 -18.95
C ASP A 43 -11.00 3.47 -17.52
N PHE A 44 -10.28 2.77 -16.63
CA PHE A 44 -9.98 3.27 -15.30
C PHE A 44 -9.27 4.61 -15.36
N THR A 45 -8.34 4.80 -16.30
CA THR A 45 -7.55 6.03 -16.37
C THR A 45 -8.40 7.28 -16.61
N ILE A 46 -9.56 7.14 -17.25
CA ILE A 46 -10.52 8.22 -17.52
C ILE A 46 -11.74 8.20 -16.58
N SER A 47 -11.80 7.22 -15.66
CA SER A 47 -12.91 7.03 -14.73
C SER A 47 -13.07 8.16 -13.70
N SER A 48 -14.23 8.17 -13.06
CA SER A 48 -14.50 9.09 -11.95
C SER A 48 -13.60 8.79 -10.75
N SER A 49 -13.32 7.51 -10.49
CA SER A 49 -12.43 7.07 -9.41
C SER A 49 -10.99 7.54 -9.60
N ALA A 50 -10.40 7.39 -10.80
CA ALA A 50 -9.06 7.89 -11.09
C ALA A 50 -8.99 9.42 -11.04
N SER A 51 -10.04 10.10 -11.50
CA SER A 51 -10.16 11.55 -11.38
C SER A 51 -10.19 12.02 -9.93
N LEU A 52 -10.88 11.30 -9.05
CA LEU A 52 -10.91 11.58 -7.62
C LEU A 52 -9.53 11.42 -6.96
N LEU A 53 -8.81 10.33 -7.27
CA LEU A 53 -7.43 10.11 -6.79
C LEU A 53 -6.48 11.23 -7.25
N ARG A 54 -6.57 11.66 -8.52
CA ARG A 54 -5.79 12.79 -9.03
C ARG A 54 -6.12 14.08 -8.30
N THR A 55 -7.39 14.41 -8.16
CA THR A 55 -7.83 15.58 -7.40
C THR A 55 -7.26 15.56 -5.99
N PHE A 56 -7.38 14.43 -5.28
CA PHE A 56 -6.87 14.29 -3.92
C PHE A 56 -5.37 14.56 -3.80
N MET A 57 -4.57 14.05 -4.74
CA MET A 57 -3.12 14.30 -4.77
C MET A 57 -2.80 15.80 -4.85
N TRP A 58 -3.55 16.54 -5.65
CA TRP A 58 -3.28 17.94 -5.97
C TRP A 58 -4.00 18.96 -5.07
N THR A 59 -5.05 18.56 -4.35
CA THR A 59 -5.75 19.42 -3.40
C THR A 59 -4.78 19.92 -2.32
N LYS A 60 -4.67 21.24 -2.18
CA LYS A 60 -3.73 21.89 -1.26
C LYS A 60 -4.28 21.96 0.16
N SER A 61 -5.54 22.40 0.29
CA SER A 61 -6.24 22.56 1.57
C SER A 61 -6.50 21.20 2.22
N LEU A 62 -6.18 21.07 3.51
CA LEU A 62 -6.47 19.85 4.26
C LEU A 62 -7.99 19.66 4.40
N ASN A 63 -8.73 20.73 4.71
CA ASN A 63 -10.17 20.68 4.87
C ASN A 63 -10.85 20.21 3.59
N GLU A 64 -10.48 20.77 2.44
CA GLU A 64 -11.02 20.34 1.14
C GLU A 64 -10.66 18.88 0.84
N ARG A 65 -9.44 18.45 1.19
CA ARG A 65 -9.01 17.07 0.97
C ARG A 65 -9.78 16.08 1.84
N GLN A 66 -10.06 16.42 3.10
CA GLN A 66 -10.85 15.58 4.00
C GLN A 66 -12.30 15.41 3.53
N GLN A 67 -12.83 16.33 2.72
CA GLN A 67 -14.15 16.17 2.10
C GLN A 67 -14.14 15.15 0.95
N LEU A 68 -12.97 14.82 0.38
CA LEU A 68 -12.84 13.81 -0.66
C LEU A 68 -12.89 12.42 -0.02
N LYS A 69 -13.96 11.68 -0.31
CA LYS A 69 -14.19 10.32 0.22
C LYS A 69 -13.29 9.28 -0.46
N LEU A 70 -12.00 9.29 -0.15
CA LEU A 70 -11.05 8.26 -0.59
C LEU A 70 -11.01 7.02 0.32
N HIS A 71 -11.40 7.18 1.58
CA HIS A 71 -11.52 6.07 2.51
C HIS A 71 -12.89 5.42 2.33
N GLY A 72 -12.93 4.08 2.20
CA GLY A 72 -14.18 3.34 2.09
C GLY A 72 -15.06 3.60 3.30
N SER A 73 -16.31 3.99 3.07
CA SER A 73 -17.29 4.32 4.13
C SER A 73 -17.68 3.13 5.02
N GLY A 74 -17.27 1.90 4.66
CA GLY A 74 -17.60 0.68 5.41
C GLY A 74 -16.46 0.08 6.24
N PHE A 75 -15.22 0.58 6.12
CA PHE A 75 -14.04 -0.18 6.59
C PHE A 75 -13.36 0.38 7.86
N LEU A 76 -13.73 1.59 8.30
CA LEU A 76 -13.10 2.26 9.45
C LEU A 76 -13.82 1.99 10.78
N GLY A 77 -14.87 1.17 10.79
CA GLY A 77 -15.63 0.81 11.99
C GLY A 77 -15.16 -0.51 12.60
N GLY A 78 -13.91 -0.60 13.08
CA GLY A 78 -13.42 -1.75 13.86
C GLY A 78 -12.72 -2.88 13.08
N THR A 79 -12.61 -2.78 11.75
CA THR A 79 -12.00 -3.80 10.88
C THR A 79 -10.52 -3.59 10.55
N GLU A 80 -9.93 -2.42 10.83
CA GLU A 80 -8.50 -2.18 10.55
C GLU A 80 -7.59 -3.12 11.33
N ASP A 81 -7.89 -3.41 12.60
CA ASP A 81 -7.10 -4.35 13.41
C ASP A 81 -7.25 -5.79 12.93
N SER A 82 -8.44 -6.19 12.48
CA SER A 82 -8.68 -7.54 11.96
C SER A 82 -7.98 -7.77 10.62
N LEU A 83 -8.07 -6.81 9.69
CA LEU A 83 -7.32 -6.88 8.44
C LEU A 83 -5.82 -6.81 8.67
N LYS A 84 -5.35 -6.01 9.63
CA LYS A 84 -3.95 -6.02 10.03
C LYS A 84 -3.54 -7.41 10.48
N GLN A 85 -4.28 -8.04 11.38
CA GLN A 85 -3.94 -9.39 11.85
C GLN A 85 -3.83 -10.39 10.70
N ILE A 86 -4.71 -10.30 9.70
CA ILE A 86 -4.75 -11.18 8.54
C ILE A 86 -3.64 -10.85 7.53
N LEU A 87 -3.54 -9.59 7.08
CA LEU A 87 -2.72 -9.16 5.95
C LEU A 87 -1.34 -8.64 6.36
N ASN A 88 -0.99 -8.65 7.64
CA ASN A 88 0.32 -8.20 8.06
C ASN A 88 1.37 -9.32 7.94
N TRP A 89 2.58 -8.94 7.53
CA TRP A 89 3.72 -9.84 7.44
C TRP A 89 4.95 -9.22 8.13
N PRO A 90 5.46 -9.81 9.23
CA PRO A 90 6.62 -9.27 9.93
C PRO A 90 7.83 -9.12 9.02
N GLY A 91 8.45 -7.93 9.00
CA GLY A 91 9.62 -7.65 8.16
C GLY A 91 9.34 -7.54 6.65
N GLY A 92 8.10 -7.79 6.20
CA GLY A 92 7.68 -7.70 4.80
C GLY A 92 6.88 -6.44 4.49
N HIS A 93 6.53 -6.27 3.22
CA HIS A 93 5.48 -5.37 2.75
C HIS A 93 4.38 -6.20 2.13
N VAL A 94 3.14 -5.84 2.42
CA VAL A 94 1.97 -6.47 1.80
C VAL A 94 1.22 -5.40 1.03
N ILE A 95 1.05 -5.63 -0.26
CA ILE A 95 0.19 -4.83 -1.13
C ILE A 95 -0.95 -5.73 -1.55
N ALA A 96 -2.18 -5.41 -1.17
CA ALA A 96 -3.34 -6.23 -1.48
C ALA A 96 -4.44 -5.41 -2.16
N LEU A 97 -4.99 -5.96 -3.23
CA LEU A 97 -6.23 -5.52 -3.85
C LEU A 97 -7.37 -6.34 -3.25
N ILE A 98 -8.34 -5.67 -2.65
CA ILE A 98 -9.44 -6.32 -1.94
C ILE A 98 -10.74 -5.79 -2.49
N ALA A 99 -11.54 -6.70 -3.05
CA ALA A 99 -12.90 -6.40 -3.45
C ALA A 99 -13.81 -6.46 -2.22
N ASP A 100 -14.57 -5.40 -1.98
CA ASP A 100 -15.61 -5.37 -0.94
C ASP A 100 -16.87 -4.71 -1.48
N ASN A 101 -17.98 -5.46 -1.49
CA ASN A 101 -19.27 -5.05 -2.01
C ASN A 101 -19.19 -4.54 -3.46
N ASN A 102 -19.08 -3.21 -3.62
CA ASN A 102 -18.98 -2.49 -4.90
C ASN A 102 -17.73 -1.61 -4.99
N ASN A 103 -16.74 -1.82 -4.11
CA ASN A 103 -15.50 -1.07 -4.11
C ASN A 103 -14.31 -2.03 -4.30
N LEU A 104 -13.32 -1.55 -5.03
CA LEU A 104 -11.98 -2.11 -5.00
C LEU A 104 -11.09 -1.24 -4.11
N ASN A 105 -10.49 -1.84 -3.11
CA ASN A 105 -9.62 -1.19 -2.15
C ASN A 105 -8.19 -1.67 -2.29
N LEU A 106 -7.25 -0.76 -2.06
CA LEU A 106 -5.84 -1.05 -1.88
C LEU A 106 -5.54 -1.07 -0.38
N TYR A 107 -5.07 -2.20 0.12
CA TYR A 107 -4.42 -2.32 1.41
C TYR A 107 -2.90 -2.30 1.19
N CYS A 108 -2.20 -1.50 1.99
CA CYS A 108 -0.74 -1.53 2.07
C CYS A 108 -0.32 -1.73 3.52
N SER A 109 0.56 -2.69 3.78
CA SER A 109 1.35 -2.78 5.01
C SER A 109 2.82 -2.65 4.66
N PHE A 110 3.54 -1.75 5.33
CA PHE A 110 4.98 -1.55 5.20
C PHE A 110 5.68 -1.95 6.50
N TYR A 111 6.69 -2.81 6.35
CA TYR A 111 7.50 -3.41 7.41
C TYR A 111 6.71 -4.09 8.53
N GLY A 112 5.46 -4.46 8.27
CA GLY A 112 4.61 -5.06 9.29
C GLY A 112 4.03 -4.08 10.32
N VAL A 113 4.31 -2.78 10.21
CA VAL A 113 4.01 -1.79 11.26
C VAL A 113 3.05 -0.72 10.77
N GLN A 114 3.31 -0.17 9.58
CA GLN A 114 2.54 0.92 9.00
C GLN A 114 1.56 0.35 8.01
N ASN A 115 0.27 0.47 8.29
CA ASN A 115 -0.79 -0.02 7.43
C ASN A 115 -1.73 1.11 7.01
N ALA A 116 -2.28 0.97 5.80
CA ALA A 116 -3.23 1.93 5.27
C ALA A 116 -4.15 1.30 4.24
N ILE A 117 -5.35 1.85 4.12
CA ILE A 117 -6.35 1.46 3.14
C ILE A 117 -6.81 2.68 2.37
N VAL A 118 -6.87 2.55 1.05
CA VAL A 118 -7.39 3.58 0.15
C VAL A 118 -8.24 2.92 -0.93
N ARG A 119 -9.38 3.51 -1.26
CA ARG A 119 -10.22 3.00 -2.34
C ARG A 119 -9.59 3.34 -3.69
N ILE A 120 -9.44 2.33 -4.55
CA ILE A 120 -9.01 2.50 -5.95
C ILE A 120 -10.20 2.88 -6.82
N SER A 121 -11.29 2.11 -6.72
CA SER A 121 -12.46 2.29 -7.58
C SER A 121 -13.76 1.96 -6.85
N SER A 122 -14.82 2.71 -7.17
CA SER A 122 -16.21 2.39 -6.80
C SER A 122 -17.07 2.02 -8.02
N GLU A 123 -16.43 1.71 -9.14
CA GLU A 123 -17.03 1.40 -10.45
C GLU A 123 -16.75 -0.09 -10.77
N PRO A 124 -17.67 -1.00 -10.38
CA PRO A 124 -17.42 -2.46 -10.42
C PRO A 124 -17.05 -3.03 -11.79
N GLU A 125 -17.60 -2.46 -12.85
CA GLU A 125 -17.31 -2.79 -14.24
C GLU A 125 -15.82 -2.65 -14.60
N LEU A 126 -15.06 -1.82 -13.87
CA LEU A 126 -13.64 -1.63 -14.14
C LEU A 126 -12.76 -2.75 -13.58
N TRP A 127 -13.26 -3.54 -12.62
CA TRP A 127 -12.43 -4.47 -11.85
C TRP A 127 -13.01 -5.87 -11.64
N LYS A 128 -14.34 -6.06 -11.61
CA LYS A 128 -14.96 -7.35 -11.23
C LYS A 128 -14.54 -8.55 -12.07
N GLU A 129 -14.29 -8.36 -13.36
CA GLU A 129 -13.86 -9.44 -14.26
C GLU A 129 -12.34 -9.70 -14.21
N ARG A 130 -11.58 -8.82 -13.55
CA ARG A 130 -10.10 -8.85 -13.51
C ARG A 130 -9.57 -9.23 -12.14
N ILE A 131 -10.23 -8.74 -11.10
CA ILE A 131 -9.92 -8.98 -9.70
C ILE A 131 -11.13 -9.71 -9.12
N GLY A 132 -10.92 -10.96 -8.70
CA GLY A 132 -11.92 -11.74 -7.97
C GLY A 132 -12.14 -11.17 -6.56
N GLU A 133 -12.04 -12.01 -5.54
CA GLU A 133 -12.18 -11.57 -4.14
C GLU A 133 -11.01 -10.68 -3.70
N GLY A 134 -9.84 -10.91 -4.25
CA GLY A 134 -8.67 -10.08 -4.05
C GLY A 134 -7.38 -10.76 -4.47
N VAL A 135 -6.32 -9.96 -4.59
CA VAL A 135 -4.96 -10.44 -4.87
C VAL A 135 -3.97 -9.78 -3.93
N VAL A 136 -2.94 -10.53 -3.54
CA VAL A 136 -1.93 -10.13 -2.58
C VAL A 136 -0.54 -10.25 -3.22
N PHE A 137 0.29 -9.23 -2.96
CA PHE A 137 1.70 -9.22 -3.25
C PHE A 137 2.45 -9.08 -1.93
N LEU A 138 3.33 -10.02 -1.65
CA LEU A 138 4.23 -10.00 -0.50
C LEU A 138 5.63 -9.64 -0.99
N ILE A 139 6.23 -8.60 -0.43
CA ILE A 139 7.55 -8.11 -0.80
C ILE A 139 8.44 -8.22 0.44
N ALA A 140 9.57 -8.89 0.30
CA ALA A 140 10.57 -9.03 1.35
C ALA A 140 11.77 -8.14 0.99
N PRO A 141 11.75 -6.84 1.36
CA PRO A 141 12.76 -5.87 0.91
C PRO A 141 14.16 -6.25 1.37
N GLY A 142 14.30 -6.82 2.58
CA GLY A 142 15.59 -7.24 3.12
C GLY A 142 16.28 -8.33 2.30
N ILE A 143 15.54 -9.10 1.52
CA ILE A 143 16.12 -10.14 0.65
C ILE A 143 15.92 -9.84 -0.83
N GLN A 144 15.35 -8.67 -1.17
CA GLN A 144 15.03 -8.23 -2.53
C GLN A 144 14.21 -9.24 -3.32
N LYS A 145 13.31 -9.97 -2.65
CA LYS A 145 12.38 -10.92 -3.26
C LYS A 145 10.94 -10.43 -3.09
N PHE A 146 10.07 -10.91 -3.96
CA PHE A 146 8.63 -10.75 -3.83
C PHE A 146 7.91 -11.99 -4.35
N VAL A 147 6.67 -12.17 -3.89
CA VAL A 147 5.75 -13.21 -4.34
C VAL A 147 4.39 -12.57 -4.63
N GLY A 148 3.78 -12.91 -5.76
CA GLY A 148 2.47 -12.42 -6.18
C GLY A 148 2.31 -12.36 -7.70
N PRO A 149 1.08 -12.23 -8.22
CA PRO A 149 -0.17 -12.15 -7.46
C PRO A 149 -0.59 -13.49 -6.87
N ILE A 150 -0.97 -13.50 -5.58
CA ILE A 150 -1.58 -14.64 -4.90
C ILE A 150 -3.05 -14.29 -4.62
N GLU A 151 -3.97 -15.23 -4.83
CA GLU A 151 -5.37 -15.04 -4.45
C GLU A 151 -5.49 -14.79 -2.94
N LEU A 152 -6.33 -13.83 -2.55
CA LEU A 152 -6.49 -13.47 -1.14
C LEU A 152 -6.85 -14.68 -0.25
N SER A 153 -7.72 -15.57 -0.72
CA SER A 153 -8.10 -16.80 -0.02
C SER A 153 -6.91 -17.74 0.21
N LYS A 154 -6.06 -17.94 -0.81
CA LYS A 154 -4.84 -18.77 -0.70
C LYS A 154 -3.83 -18.17 0.27
N TYR A 155 -3.65 -16.84 0.24
CA TYR A 155 -2.79 -16.15 1.20
C TYR A 155 -3.29 -16.32 2.64
N ILE A 156 -4.61 -16.21 2.87
CA ILE A 156 -5.22 -16.43 4.18
C ILE A 156 -5.04 -17.88 4.63
N ALA A 157 -5.32 -18.85 3.75
CA ALA A 157 -5.15 -20.26 4.04
C ALA A 157 -3.70 -20.58 4.42
N HIS A 158 -2.72 -20.10 3.65
CA HIS A 158 -1.30 -20.28 3.97
C HIS A 158 -0.94 -19.76 5.37
N LYS A 159 -1.55 -18.66 5.82
CA LYS A 159 -1.24 -18.06 7.12
C LYS A 159 -1.89 -18.77 8.31
N PHE A 160 -3.10 -19.32 8.13
CA PHE A 160 -3.92 -19.81 9.25
C PHE A 160 -4.20 -21.32 9.22
N GLU A 161 -3.93 -22.00 8.10
CA GLU A 161 -4.14 -23.42 7.93
C GLU A 161 -2.79 -24.12 7.75
N ASP A 162 -2.53 -25.15 8.57
CA ASP A 162 -1.26 -25.87 8.53
C ASP A 162 -1.13 -26.73 7.26
N ASP A 163 -2.26 -27.25 6.75
CA ASP A 163 -2.31 -28.18 5.62
C ASP A 163 -2.37 -27.48 4.24
N LEU A 164 -2.65 -26.17 4.19
CA LEU A 164 -2.82 -25.42 2.94
C LEU A 164 -1.73 -24.35 2.78
N LYS A 165 -0.50 -24.80 2.53
CA LYS A 165 0.65 -23.91 2.30
C LYS A 165 0.88 -23.66 0.82
N ASP A 166 0.93 -22.39 0.43
CA ASP A 166 1.44 -21.97 -0.87
C ASP A 166 2.97 -22.14 -0.93
N GLU A 167 3.45 -22.86 -1.95
CA GLU A 167 4.87 -23.20 -2.11
C GLU A 167 5.76 -21.96 -2.27
N GLN A 168 5.29 -20.93 -2.98
CA GLN A 168 6.07 -19.72 -3.20
C GLN A 168 6.18 -18.88 -1.92
N LEU A 169 5.10 -18.80 -1.15
CA LEU A 169 5.12 -18.17 0.17
C LEU A 169 6.03 -18.91 1.14
N SER A 170 5.95 -20.24 1.21
CA SER A 170 6.82 -21.05 2.07
C SER A 170 8.29 -20.90 1.71
N GLN A 171 8.62 -20.85 0.41
CA GLN A 171 10.00 -20.61 0.00
C GLN A 171 10.49 -19.22 0.43
N LEU A 172 9.63 -18.20 0.34
CA LEU A 172 9.96 -16.85 0.78
C LEU A 172 10.16 -16.76 2.31
N GLU A 173 9.35 -17.47 3.09
CA GLU A 173 9.51 -17.59 4.55
C GLU A 173 10.88 -18.17 4.90
N GLU A 174 11.23 -19.30 4.31
CA GLU A 174 12.51 -19.96 4.51
C GLU A 174 13.68 -19.03 4.10
N ASP A 175 13.55 -18.32 2.97
CA ASP A 175 14.54 -17.33 2.53
C ASP A 175 14.71 -16.17 3.53
N MET A 176 13.62 -15.75 4.19
CA MET A 176 13.61 -14.68 5.18
C MET A 176 14.23 -15.12 6.50
N GLU A 177 13.94 -16.34 6.97
CA GLU A 177 14.49 -16.91 8.20
C GLU A 177 16.01 -17.16 8.10
N ASN A 178 16.48 -17.60 6.92
CA ASN A 178 17.89 -17.92 6.69
C ASN A 178 18.80 -16.69 6.52
N LYS A 179 18.27 -15.45 6.56
CA LYS A 179 19.09 -14.22 6.52
C LYS A 179 19.04 -13.47 7.87
N PRO A 180 20.13 -13.51 8.67
CA PRO A 180 20.14 -12.90 10.00
C PRO A 180 20.33 -11.37 10.03
N GLU A 181 20.63 -10.71 8.90
CA GLU A 181 20.76 -9.25 8.87
C GLU A 181 20.04 -8.64 7.66
N ALA A 182 19.23 -7.61 7.94
CA ALA A 182 18.73 -6.73 6.90
C ALA A 182 19.93 -6.08 6.19
N PRO A 183 19.95 -6.04 4.85
CA PRO A 183 21.03 -5.42 4.09
C PRO A 183 21.16 -3.97 4.56
N PRO A 184 22.38 -3.43 4.66
CA PRO A 184 22.53 -2.01 4.90
C PRO A 184 21.79 -1.27 3.78
N TYR A 185 20.82 -0.43 4.15
CA TYR A 185 20.26 0.55 3.24
C TYR A 185 21.39 1.53 2.93
N ASN A 186 22.22 1.20 1.95
CA ASN A 186 23.19 2.14 1.40
C ASN A 186 22.39 3.20 0.65
N ILE A 187 22.10 4.31 1.35
CA ILE A 187 21.54 5.55 0.79
C ILE A 187 22.69 6.48 0.44
#